data_AF-A0A1R1XAZ6-F1
#
_entry.id   AF-A0A1R1XAZ6-F1
#
_cell.length_a   1.000
_cell.length_b   1.000
_cell.length_c   1.000
_cell.angle_alpha   90.00
_cell.angle_beta   90.00
_cell.angle_gamma   90.00
#
_symmetry.space_group_name_H-M   'P 1'
#
loop_
_entity.id
_entity.type
_entity.pdbx_description
1 polymer ?
#
loop_
_entity_poly.entity_id
_entity_poly.type
_entity_poly.pdbx_seq_one_letter_code
_entity_poly.pdbx_strand_id
1 'polypeptide(L)'
;MMSLNAYGLMMTVLGSSNSDSAKQIFEKDFDIHYELLSCDDVDVRVASSENIALMYELLTDYSNEDQSDYESDDYDSDSDYESHASKSSSHNHGLDLGLASYDHDELVDVLVEMSRDSNKKHNKKDKQQQKQALRLVVSSVAGSSNPSIKMNLKNHIVRFSSWTKICRLNAFKTICSNGLYMHFVENPILHPIFGSSINSLVASGIGGHSNSGNHDERVVVDSKSDMAKYRSMNMKKMRSSKNINSFD
;
A
#
# COMPACT_ATOMS: atom_id res chain seq x y z
N MET A 1 1.60 12.61 17.02
CA MET A 1 1.70 12.46 15.55
C MET A 1 3.14 12.49 15.02
N MET A 2 3.89 13.61 15.09
CA MET A 2 5.23 13.70 14.44
C MET A 2 6.23 12.64 14.90
N SER A 3 6.21 12.26 16.19
CA SER A 3 7.06 11.20 16.73
C SER A 3 6.76 9.83 16.12
N LEU A 4 5.47 9.47 15.99
CA LEU A 4 5.05 8.19 15.39
C LEU A 4 5.39 8.11 13.90
N ASN A 5 5.25 9.21 13.17
CA ASN A 5 5.64 9.27 11.76
C ASN A 5 7.16 9.17 11.59
N ALA A 6 7.94 9.78 12.50
CA ALA A 6 9.40 9.65 12.52
C ALA A 6 9.84 8.22 12.86
N TYR A 7 9.16 7.56 13.81
CA TYR A 7 9.36 6.14 14.11
C TYR A 7 9.13 5.30 12.85
N GLY A 8 7.97 5.44 12.18
CA GLY A 8 7.67 4.70 10.95
C GLY A 8 8.74 4.93 9.86
N LEU A 9 9.20 6.18 9.68
CA LEU A 9 10.28 6.48 8.75
C LEU A 9 11.59 5.75 9.10
N MET A 10 11.99 5.74 10.37
CA MET A 10 13.17 5.01 10.82
C MET A 10 13.02 3.51 10.59
N MET A 11 11.84 2.94 10.87
CA MET A 11 11.54 1.54 10.59
C MET A 11 11.68 1.20 9.10
N THR A 12 11.31 2.11 8.18
CA THR A 12 11.53 1.87 6.74
C THR A 12 13.02 1.77 6.37
N VAL A 13 13.92 2.41 7.12
CA VAL A 13 15.37 2.35 6.86
C VAL A 13 15.94 1.10 7.53
N LEU A 14 15.57 0.87 8.79
CA LEU A 14 16.02 -0.27 9.57
C LEU A 14 15.59 -1.58 8.93
N GLY A 15 14.34 -1.73 8.52
CA GLY A 15 13.84 -2.94 7.84
C GLY A 15 14.60 -3.26 6.56
N SER A 16 15.12 -2.25 5.85
CA SER A 16 15.94 -2.47 4.64
C SER A 16 17.42 -2.76 4.91
N SER A 17 17.91 -2.51 6.13
CA SER A 17 19.33 -2.68 6.48
C SER A 17 19.57 -3.85 7.45
N ASN A 18 18.64 -4.09 8.37
CA ASN A 18 18.67 -5.12 9.39
C ASN A 18 17.23 -5.47 9.81
N SER A 19 16.63 -6.41 9.07
CA SER A 19 15.26 -6.89 9.27
C SER A 19 15.06 -7.54 10.64
N ASP A 20 16.05 -8.29 11.15
CA ASP A 20 16.00 -8.91 12.48
C ASP A 20 15.84 -7.88 13.61
N SER A 21 16.62 -6.80 13.54
CA SER A 21 16.55 -5.72 14.53
C SER A 21 15.24 -4.95 14.41
N ALA A 22 14.73 -4.77 13.18
CA ALA A 22 13.42 -4.16 12.96
C ALA A 22 12.30 -5.01 13.60
N LYS A 23 12.36 -6.33 13.43
CA LYS A 23 11.42 -7.28 14.06
C LYS A 23 11.47 -7.18 15.59
N GLN A 24 12.64 -7.24 16.20
CA GLN A 24 12.80 -7.18 17.67
C GLN A 24 12.28 -5.86 18.27
N ILE A 25 12.61 -4.73 17.64
CA ILE A 25 12.12 -3.41 18.10
C ILE A 25 10.60 -3.37 18.02
N PHE A 26 10.04 -3.91 16.93
CA PHE A 26 8.62 -3.87 16.75
C PHE A 26 7.87 -4.81 17.68
N GLU A 27 8.31 -6.05 17.87
CA GLU A 27 7.70 -6.99 18.82
C GLU A 27 7.61 -6.39 20.23
N LYS A 28 8.62 -5.61 20.61
CA LYS A 28 8.63 -4.88 21.87
C LYS A 28 7.63 -3.71 21.91
N ASP A 29 7.51 -2.96 20.80
CA ASP A 29 6.73 -1.72 20.75
C ASP A 29 5.29 -1.94 20.21
N PHE A 30 4.92 -3.18 19.84
CA PHE A 30 3.62 -3.51 19.25
C PHE A 30 2.45 -3.19 20.18
N ASP A 31 2.54 -3.60 21.45
CA ASP A 31 1.49 -3.39 22.45
C ASP A 31 1.12 -1.91 22.56
N ILE A 32 2.13 -1.05 22.52
CA ILE A 32 1.96 0.41 22.57
C ILE A 32 1.26 0.88 21.29
N HIS A 33 1.66 0.40 20.11
CA HIS A 33 0.98 0.74 18.86
C HIS A 33 -0.48 0.27 18.84
N TYR A 34 -0.76 -0.90 19.40
CA TYR A 34 -2.10 -1.44 19.56
C TYR A 34 -2.95 -0.57 20.50
N GLU A 35 -2.43 -0.20 21.67
CA GLU A 35 -3.12 0.70 22.61
C GLU A 35 -3.43 2.06 21.97
N LEU A 36 -2.51 2.58 21.17
CA LEU A 36 -2.67 3.86 20.46
C LEU A 36 -3.78 3.82 19.39
N LEU A 37 -4.24 2.65 18.94
CA LEU A 37 -5.41 2.54 18.07
C LEU A 37 -6.70 3.03 18.75
N SER A 38 -6.75 3.01 20.08
CA SER A 38 -7.91 3.48 20.86
C SER A 38 -7.78 4.93 21.34
N CYS A 39 -6.68 5.62 21.01
CA CYS A 39 -6.45 7.01 21.43
C CYS A 39 -7.54 7.95 20.88
N ASP A 40 -7.93 8.99 21.62
CA ASP A 40 -8.97 9.96 21.17
C ASP A 40 -8.56 10.76 19.93
N ASP A 41 -7.26 11.00 19.76
CA ASP A 41 -6.69 11.76 18.65
C ASP A 41 -6.62 10.90 17.38
N VAL A 42 -7.33 11.34 16.35
CA VAL A 42 -7.43 10.69 15.05
C VAL A 42 -6.07 10.55 14.39
N ASP A 43 -5.22 11.56 14.54
CA ASP A 43 -3.90 11.58 13.93
C ASP A 43 -2.96 10.57 14.57
N VAL A 44 -3.13 10.32 15.87
CA VAL A 44 -2.40 9.28 16.60
C VAL A 44 -2.86 7.90 16.15
N ARG A 45 -4.18 7.67 16.07
CA ARG A 45 -4.75 6.40 15.58
C ARG A 45 -4.33 6.06 14.16
N VAL A 46 -4.34 7.07 13.29
CA VAL A 46 -3.90 6.91 11.89
C VAL A 46 -2.41 6.54 11.86
N ALA A 47 -1.55 7.30 12.55
CA ALA A 47 -0.12 7.03 12.55
C ALA A 47 0.23 5.66 13.16
N SER A 48 -0.42 5.23 14.23
CA SER A 48 -0.21 3.88 14.80
C SER A 48 -0.68 2.78 13.85
N SER A 49 -1.84 2.95 13.20
CA SER A 49 -2.35 1.99 12.22
C SER A 49 -1.45 1.85 10.98
N GLU A 50 -0.86 2.94 10.50
CA GLU A 50 0.11 2.93 9.40
C GLU A 50 1.41 2.21 9.80
N ASN A 51 1.89 2.43 11.03
CA ASN A 51 3.09 1.75 11.56
C ASN A 51 2.87 0.23 11.72
N ILE A 52 1.68 -0.19 12.17
CA ILE A 52 1.30 -1.60 12.21
C ILE A 52 1.29 -2.19 10.79
N ALA A 53 0.67 -1.50 9.83
CA ALA A 53 0.64 -1.96 8.44
C ALA A 53 2.04 -2.09 7.81
N LEU A 54 2.93 -1.14 8.11
CA LEU A 54 4.34 -1.19 7.70
C LEU A 54 5.04 -2.43 8.27
N MET A 55 4.79 -2.76 9.54
CA MET A 55 5.41 -3.94 10.13
C MET A 55 4.91 -5.23 9.51
N TYR A 56 3.61 -5.36 9.26
CA TYR A 56 3.06 -6.50 8.55
C TYR A 56 3.73 -6.69 7.17
N GLU A 57 3.97 -5.59 6.45
CA GLU A 57 4.73 -5.63 5.19
C GLU A 57 6.18 -6.11 5.42
N LEU A 58 6.92 -5.52 6.35
CA LEU A 58 8.33 -5.88 6.60
C LEU A 58 8.50 -7.33 7.05
N LEU A 59 7.61 -7.85 7.90
CA LEU A 59 7.66 -9.24 8.35
C LEU A 59 7.24 -10.22 7.26
N THR A 60 6.27 -9.84 6.41
CA THR A 60 5.90 -10.66 5.26
C THR A 60 7.06 -10.75 4.26
N ASP A 61 7.74 -9.63 4.00
CA ASP A 61 8.93 -9.61 3.14
C ASP A 61 10.04 -10.53 3.69
N TYR A 62 10.28 -10.50 5.01
CA TYR A 62 11.24 -11.37 5.69
C TYR A 62 10.91 -12.86 5.54
N SER A 63 9.66 -13.26 5.81
CA SER A 63 9.25 -14.67 5.69
C SER A 63 9.35 -15.21 4.26
N ASN A 64 9.23 -14.35 3.24
CA ASN A 64 9.38 -14.75 1.84
C ASN A 64 10.85 -14.88 1.41
N GLU A 65 11.78 -14.13 2.02
CA GLU A 65 13.22 -14.24 1.76
C GLU A 65 13.76 -15.59 2.25
N ASP A 66 13.42 -16.01 3.47
CA ASP A 66 13.84 -17.31 4.04
C ASP A 66 13.30 -18.53 3.28
N GLN A 67 12.19 -18.38 2.55
CA GLN A 67 11.53 -19.46 1.82
C GLN A 67 12.08 -19.66 0.40
N SER A 68 12.88 -18.71 -0.10
CA SER A 68 13.45 -18.74 -1.46
C SER A 68 14.74 -19.56 -1.60
N ASP A 69 15.32 -20.03 -0.49
CA ASP A 69 16.54 -20.84 -0.44
C ASP A 69 16.32 -22.36 -0.58
N TYR A 70 15.07 -22.82 -0.71
CA TYR A 70 14.76 -24.20 -1.11
C TYR A 70 14.54 -24.27 -2.63
N GLU A 71 15.64 -24.19 -3.39
CA GLU A 71 15.67 -24.81 -4.72
C GLU A 71 15.44 -26.31 -4.52
N SER A 72 14.23 -26.76 -4.89
CA SER A 72 13.93 -28.18 -5.01
C SER A 72 14.78 -28.72 -6.16
N ASP A 73 15.93 -29.31 -5.83
CA ASP A 73 16.66 -30.17 -6.76
C ASP A 73 15.72 -31.29 -7.21
N ASP A 74 15.28 -31.18 -8.46
CA ASP A 74 14.34 -32.05 -9.14
C ASP A 74 14.96 -33.45 -9.28
N TYR A 75 14.67 -34.34 -8.33
CA TYR A 75 14.91 -35.77 -8.49
C TYR A 75 13.75 -36.36 -9.28
N ASP A 76 14.00 -36.54 -10.57
CA ASP A 76 13.18 -37.27 -11.52
C ASP A 76 12.86 -38.68 -10.98
N SER A 77 11.66 -38.87 -10.44
CA SER A 77 11.17 -40.17 -9.99
C SER A 77 9.76 -40.40 -10.53
N ASP A 78 9.71 -41.04 -11.70
CA ASP A 78 8.54 -41.68 -12.29
C ASP A 78 7.80 -42.54 -11.24
N SER A 79 6.64 -42.07 -10.77
CA SER A 79 5.65 -42.96 -10.17
C SER A 79 4.23 -42.42 -10.38
N ASP A 80 3.47 -43.14 -11.20
CA ASP A 80 2.04 -42.96 -11.44
C ASP A 80 1.24 -43.07 -10.13
N TYR A 81 0.69 -41.95 -9.67
CA TYR A 81 -0.29 -41.92 -8.58
C TYR A 81 -1.43 -40.95 -8.92
N GLU A 82 -2.64 -41.47 -8.78
CA GLU A 82 -3.92 -40.94 -9.23
C GLU A 82 -4.39 -39.74 -8.37
N SER A 83 -4.58 -38.58 -9.03
CA SER A 83 -4.97 -37.32 -8.41
C SER A 83 -6.43 -37.33 -7.95
N HIS A 84 -6.66 -37.62 -6.67
CA HIS A 84 -7.89 -37.24 -5.98
C HIS A 84 -7.90 -35.73 -5.70
N ALA A 85 -8.80 -35.02 -6.39
CA ALA A 85 -9.08 -33.60 -6.22
C ALA A 85 -9.43 -33.26 -4.77
N SER A 86 -8.43 -32.81 -4.01
CA SER A 86 -8.63 -32.20 -2.71
C SER A 86 -8.88 -30.72 -2.91
N LYS A 87 -10.11 -30.30 -2.64
CA LYS A 87 -10.52 -28.91 -2.53
C LYS A 87 -9.60 -28.20 -1.53
N SER A 88 -8.71 -27.36 -2.05
CA SER A 88 -8.01 -26.33 -1.27
C SER A 88 -9.05 -25.36 -0.73
N SER A 89 -9.56 -25.66 0.46
CA SER A 89 -10.12 -24.66 1.35
C SER A 89 -8.93 -23.88 1.88
N SER A 90 -8.67 -22.72 1.27
CA SER A 90 -7.69 -21.74 1.73
C SER A 90 -8.16 -21.18 3.08
N HIS A 91 -7.97 -21.96 4.13
CA HIS A 91 -7.88 -21.44 5.48
C HIS A 91 -6.47 -20.87 5.62
N ASN A 92 -6.38 -19.54 5.63
CA ASN A 92 -5.16 -18.80 5.96
C ASN A 92 -4.84 -18.98 7.45
N HIS A 93 -4.56 -20.21 7.88
CA HIS A 93 -4.16 -20.47 9.25
C HIS A 93 -2.63 -20.38 9.34
N GLY A 94 -2.16 -19.28 9.92
CA GLY A 94 -0.84 -19.22 10.55
C GLY A 94 0.31 -18.83 9.62
N LEU A 95 0.37 -17.57 9.21
CA LEU A 95 1.69 -16.93 9.14
C LEU A 95 2.12 -16.73 10.60
N ASP A 96 3.08 -17.52 11.07
CA ASP A 96 3.70 -17.31 12.39
C ASP A 96 4.66 -16.12 12.29
N LEU A 97 4.10 -14.90 12.36
CA LEU A 97 4.87 -13.66 12.30
C LEU A 97 5.76 -13.44 13.55
N GLY A 98 5.78 -14.37 14.52
CA GLY A 98 6.49 -14.20 15.80
C GLY A 98 5.76 -13.29 16.79
N LEU A 99 4.61 -12.71 16.41
CA LEU A 99 3.72 -11.99 17.33
C LEU A 99 2.84 -12.96 18.14
N ALA A 100 3.46 -13.88 18.87
CA ALA A 100 2.78 -14.95 19.62
C ALA A 100 1.77 -14.46 20.67
N SER A 101 1.73 -13.16 20.98
CA SER A 101 0.83 -12.56 21.96
C SER A 101 -0.50 -12.05 21.39
N TYR A 102 -0.66 -11.93 20.06
CA TYR A 102 -1.85 -11.31 19.48
C TYR A 102 -2.49 -12.15 18.38
N ASP A 103 -3.82 -12.23 18.45
CA ASP A 103 -4.62 -12.82 17.39
C ASP A 103 -4.70 -11.85 16.20
N HIS A 104 -4.22 -12.29 15.04
CA HIS A 104 -4.29 -11.53 13.79
C HIS A 104 -5.73 -11.14 13.47
N ASP A 105 -6.66 -12.06 13.70
CA ASP A 105 -8.07 -11.86 13.40
C ASP A 105 -8.67 -10.77 14.32
N GLU A 106 -8.28 -10.74 15.60
CA GLU A 106 -8.69 -9.69 16.55
C GLU A 106 -8.20 -8.31 16.10
N LEU A 107 -6.93 -8.20 15.69
CA LEU A 107 -6.38 -6.95 15.17
C LEU A 107 -7.13 -6.46 13.92
N VAL A 108 -7.41 -7.35 12.98
CA VAL A 108 -8.15 -7.01 11.77
C VAL A 108 -9.55 -6.51 12.12
N ASP A 109 -10.23 -7.17 13.05
CA ASP A 109 -11.56 -6.76 13.52
C ASP A 109 -11.54 -5.36 14.14
N VAL A 110 -10.57 -5.05 14.99
CA VAL A 110 -10.39 -3.70 15.57
C VAL A 110 -10.18 -2.67 14.46
N LEU A 111 -9.30 -2.93 13.49
CA LEU A 111 -9.04 -2.01 12.38
C LEU A 111 -10.28 -1.80 11.48
N VAL A 112 -11.06 -2.86 11.25
CA VAL A 112 -12.33 -2.81 10.50
C VAL A 112 -13.36 -1.97 11.26
N GLU A 113 -13.51 -2.19 12.57
CA GLU A 113 -14.41 -1.39 13.41
C GLU A 113 -14.03 0.09 13.38
N MET A 114 -12.74 0.40 13.53
CA MET A 114 -12.21 1.76 13.43
C MET A 114 -12.44 2.38 12.04
N SER A 115 -12.39 1.60 10.97
CA SER A 115 -12.66 2.08 9.60
C SER A 115 -14.14 2.43 9.37
N ARG A 116 -15.05 1.80 10.14
CA ARG A 116 -16.50 2.06 10.10
C ARG A 116 -16.91 3.31 10.88
N ASP A 117 -15.98 3.92 11.63
CA ASP A 117 -16.10 5.13 12.47
C ASP A 117 -17.51 5.74 12.54
N SER A 118 -18.30 5.23 13.48
CA SER A 118 -19.67 5.68 13.73
C SER A 118 -19.77 6.73 14.86
N ASN A 119 -18.64 7.14 15.45
CA ASN A 119 -18.64 7.91 16.69
C ASN A 119 -19.12 9.34 16.43
N LYS A 120 -20.25 9.72 17.03
CA LYS A 120 -20.84 11.07 16.86
C LYS A 120 -19.92 12.20 17.36
N LYS A 121 -18.95 11.90 18.23
CA LYS A 121 -18.00 12.88 18.79
C LYS A 121 -16.94 13.35 17.79
N HIS A 122 -16.58 12.54 16.78
CA HIS A 122 -15.58 12.95 15.79
C HIS A 122 -16.18 13.90 14.76
N ASN A 123 -15.41 14.93 14.41
CA ASN A 123 -15.80 15.88 13.39
C ASN A 123 -15.79 15.21 12.00
N LYS A 124 -16.48 15.81 11.03
CA LYS A 124 -16.62 15.22 9.69
C LYS A 124 -15.28 15.03 8.95
N LYS A 125 -14.34 15.94 9.15
CA LYS A 125 -13.02 15.92 8.51
C LYS A 125 -12.18 14.78 9.06
N ASP A 126 -12.16 14.63 10.37
CA ASP A 126 -11.44 13.59 11.09
C ASP A 126 -11.93 12.19 10.70
N LYS A 127 -13.25 12.00 10.69
CA LYS A 127 -13.88 10.75 10.19
C LYS A 127 -13.43 10.41 8.77
N GLN A 128 -13.37 11.41 7.90
CA GLN A 128 -12.97 11.22 6.52
C GLN A 128 -11.48 10.85 6.41
N GLN A 129 -10.63 11.50 7.20
CA GLN A 129 -9.19 11.23 7.26
C GLN A 129 -8.91 9.81 7.79
N GLN A 130 -9.53 9.47 8.93
CA GLN A 130 -9.44 8.13 9.52
C GLN A 130 -9.90 7.06 8.53
N LYS A 131 -11.08 7.22 7.94
CA LYS A 131 -11.63 6.29 6.96
C LYS A 131 -10.73 6.15 5.72
N GLN A 132 -10.13 7.24 5.25
CA GLN A 132 -9.24 7.21 4.08
C GLN A 132 -7.95 6.45 4.39
N ALA A 133 -7.34 6.68 5.55
CA ALA A 133 -6.12 6.00 5.96
C ALA A 133 -6.36 4.51 6.27
N LEU A 134 -7.35 4.22 7.12
CA LEU A 134 -7.63 2.85 7.58
C LEU A 134 -8.12 1.93 6.47
N ARG A 135 -8.75 2.46 5.41
CA ARG A 135 -9.12 1.64 4.26
C ARG A 135 -7.91 0.95 3.63
N LEU A 136 -6.78 1.64 3.53
CA LEU A 136 -5.56 1.04 2.98
C LEU A 136 -4.91 0.10 3.98
N VAL A 137 -4.87 0.48 5.26
CA VAL A 137 -4.32 -0.36 6.35
C VAL A 137 -5.05 -1.70 6.44
N VAL A 138 -6.37 -1.69 6.56
CA VAL A 138 -7.19 -2.92 6.64
C VAL A 138 -6.95 -3.81 5.42
N SER A 139 -6.98 -3.25 4.21
CA SER A 139 -6.75 -4.04 3.00
C SER A 139 -5.37 -4.68 2.94
N SER A 140 -4.36 -4.01 3.51
CA SER A 140 -3.00 -4.53 3.56
C SER A 140 -2.82 -5.58 4.66
N VAL A 141 -3.29 -5.32 5.87
CA VAL A 141 -3.11 -6.20 7.04
C VAL A 141 -3.93 -7.49 6.90
N ALA A 142 -5.14 -7.40 6.31
CA ALA A 142 -5.98 -8.56 6.01
C ALA A 142 -5.50 -9.39 4.80
N GLY A 143 -4.31 -9.10 4.24
CA GLY A 143 -3.73 -9.84 3.12
C GLY A 143 -4.45 -9.68 1.78
N SER A 144 -5.43 -8.79 1.67
CA SER A 144 -6.28 -8.68 0.47
C SER A 144 -5.62 -8.00 -0.74
N SER A 145 -4.63 -7.12 -0.52
CA SER A 145 -3.85 -6.45 -1.57
C SER A 145 -2.75 -5.56 -1.00
N ASN A 146 -1.64 -5.38 -1.73
CA ASN A 146 -0.63 -4.37 -1.37
C ASN A 146 -1.19 -2.94 -1.44
N PRO A 147 -0.76 -2.05 -0.55
CA PRO A 147 -1.24 -0.67 -0.51
C PRO A 147 -0.83 0.08 -1.78
N SER A 148 -1.78 0.72 -2.47
CA SER A 148 -1.47 1.47 -3.70
C SER A 148 -1.94 2.91 -3.64
N ILE A 149 -1.00 3.84 -3.48
CA ILE A 149 -1.24 5.29 -3.54
C ILE A 149 -0.75 5.83 -4.88
N LYS A 150 -1.61 6.61 -5.54
CA LYS A 150 -1.28 7.32 -6.76
C LYS A 150 -0.99 8.79 -6.45
N MET A 151 0.06 9.32 -7.03
CA MET A 151 0.42 10.73 -6.95
C MET A 151 0.53 11.31 -8.35
N ASN A 152 -0.20 12.40 -8.59
CA ASN A 152 -0.13 13.14 -9.86
C ASN A 152 1.01 14.17 -9.76
N LEU A 153 2.01 14.04 -10.61
CA LEU A 153 3.14 14.94 -10.75
C LEU A 153 3.08 15.55 -12.15
N LYS A 154 2.41 16.70 -12.28
CA LYS A 154 2.10 17.36 -13.56
C LYS A 154 1.49 16.37 -14.58
N ASN A 155 2.30 15.82 -15.49
CA ASN A 155 1.88 14.92 -16.57
C ASN A 155 2.13 13.44 -16.28
N HIS A 156 2.67 13.09 -15.11
CA HIS A 156 2.98 11.70 -14.73
C HIS A 156 2.19 11.26 -13.50
N ILE A 157 1.65 10.06 -13.55
CA ILE A 157 1.02 9.42 -12.38
C ILE A 157 2.01 8.42 -11.83
N VAL A 158 2.62 8.74 -10.69
CA VAL A 158 3.49 7.83 -9.97
C VAL A 158 2.66 6.99 -9.01
N ARG A 159 2.87 5.68 -9.03
CA ARG A 159 2.22 4.74 -8.11
C ARG A 159 3.24 4.22 -7.11
N PHE A 160 2.88 4.30 -5.84
CA PHE A 160 3.62 3.71 -4.73
C PHE A 160 2.82 2.49 -4.27
N SER A 161 3.44 1.32 -4.29
CA SER A 161 2.82 0.01 -4.06
C SER A 161 3.25 -0.67 -2.76
N SER A 162 3.97 0.04 -1.88
CA SER A 162 4.47 -0.49 -0.60
C SER A 162 4.35 0.57 0.51
N TRP A 163 4.07 0.13 1.73
CA TRP A 163 4.06 0.95 2.94
C TRP A 163 5.39 1.62 3.17
N THR A 164 6.50 0.92 2.92
CA THR A 164 7.85 1.51 2.99
C THR A 164 7.94 2.78 2.13
N LYS A 165 7.46 2.72 0.87
CA LYS A 165 7.46 3.89 -0.03
C LYS A 165 6.43 4.94 0.38
N ILE A 166 5.27 4.52 0.88
CA ILE A 166 4.18 5.41 1.31
C ILE A 166 4.59 6.22 2.55
N CYS A 167 5.18 5.58 3.57
CA CYS A 167 5.68 6.22 4.78
C CYS A 167 6.79 7.23 4.45
N ARG A 168 7.77 6.84 3.62
CA ARG A 168 8.81 7.75 3.12
C ARG A 168 8.19 8.94 2.38
N LEU A 169 7.23 8.70 1.49
CA LEU A 169 6.55 9.76 0.75
C LEU A 169 5.81 10.72 1.67
N ASN A 170 5.11 10.23 2.69
CA ASN A 170 4.38 11.07 3.64
C ASN A 170 5.33 11.95 4.47
N ALA A 171 6.49 11.43 4.86
CA ALA A 171 7.55 12.21 5.50
C ALA A 171 8.05 13.34 4.57
N PHE A 172 8.39 13.02 3.33
CA PHE A 172 8.85 14.02 2.35
C PHE A 172 7.77 15.04 1.97
N LYS A 173 6.49 14.65 1.90
CA LYS A 173 5.38 15.60 1.72
C LYS A 173 5.29 16.61 2.85
N THR A 174 5.51 16.17 4.09
CA THR A 174 5.46 17.03 5.26
C THR A 174 6.63 18.02 5.27
N ILE A 175 7.84 17.55 4.92
CA ILE A 175 9.06 18.36 4.94
C ILE A 175 9.14 19.31 3.73
N CYS A 176 8.97 18.78 2.52
CA CYS A 176 9.18 19.53 1.28
C CYS A 176 7.94 20.32 0.81
N SER A 177 6.75 20.03 1.37
CA SER A 177 5.49 20.72 1.04
C SER A 177 5.31 20.93 -0.47
N ASN A 178 5.12 22.18 -0.92
CA ASN A 178 4.89 22.53 -2.33
C ASN A 178 6.11 22.32 -3.24
N GLY A 179 7.31 22.11 -2.68
CA GLY A 179 8.57 21.90 -3.41
C GLY A 179 8.88 20.43 -3.73
N LEU A 180 8.07 19.47 -3.27
CA LEU A 180 8.34 18.04 -3.43
C LEU A 180 8.57 17.62 -4.89
N TYR A 181 7.83 18.22 -5.82
CA TYR A 181 8.02 17.96 -7.26
C TYR A 181 9.42 18.34 -7.74
N MET A 182 9.92 19.52 -7.36
CA MET A 182 11.25 19.98 -7.79
C MET A 182 12.33 19.07 -7.23
N HIS A 183 12.19 18.64 -5.97
CA HIS A 183 13.11 17.67 -5.40
C HIS A 183 13.08 16.32 -6.15
N PHE A 184 11.93 15.82 -6.61
CA PHE A 184 11.89 14.59 -7.41
C PHE A 184 12.54 14.69 -8.79
N VAL A 185 12.71 15.90 -9.32
CA VAL A 185 13.35 16.12 -10.63
C VAL A 185 14.83 16.47 -10.47
N GLU A 186 15.17 17.33 -9.51
CA GLU A 186 16.50 17.92 -9.38
C GLU A 186 17.36 17.22 -8.32
N ASN A 187 16.77 16.49 -7.35
CA ASN A 187 17.54 15.86 -6.28
C ASN A 187 17.90 14.40 -6.63
N PRO A 188 19.17 14.10 -6.96
CA PRO A 188 19.61 12.75 -7.30
C PRO A 188 19.43 11.76 -6.13
N ILE A 189 19.36 12.23 -4.88
CA ILE A 189 19.24 11.38 -3.69
C ILE A 189 17.84 10.73 -3.60
N LEU A 190 16.81 11.35 -4.17
CA LEU A 190 15.46 10.79 -4.13
C LEU A 190 15.27 9.64 -5.11
N HIS A 191 16.16 9.50 -6.09
CA HIS A 191 16.13 8.40 -7.05
C HIS A 191 16.42 7.04 -6.41
N PRO A 192 17.49 6.86 -5.61
CA PRO A 192 17.68 5.62 -4.85
C PRO A 192 16.56 5.34 -3.84
N ILE A 193 16.03 6.37 -3.18
CA ILE A 193 15.04 6.21 -2.09
C ILE A 193 13.70 5.67 -2.59
N PHE A 194 13.26 6.11 -3.79
CA PHE A 194 11.98 5.71 -4.37
C PHE A 194 12.11 4.83 -5.63
N GLY A 195 13.32 4.70 -6.17
CA GLY A 195 13.69 3.82 -7.28
C GLY A 195 12.87 4.06 -8.56
N SER A 196 12.39 2.96 -9.13
CA SER A 196 11.58 2.91 -10.35
C SER A 196 10.33 3.80 -10.33
N SER A 197 9.79 4.09 -9.13
CA SER A 197 8.62 4.97 -8.97
C SER A 197 8.89 6.39 -9.48
N ILE A 198 10.11 6.91 -9.31
CA ILE A 198 10.48 8.26 -9.76
C ILE A 198 11.28 8.24 -11.06
N ASN A 199 11.95 7.13 -11.39
CA ASN A 199 12.73 7.04 -12.63
C ASN A 199 11.88 7.24 -13.90
N SER A 200 10.60 6.86 -13.89
CA SER A 200 9.67 7.18 -14.99
C SER A 200 9.44 8.69 -15.18
N LEU A 201 9.56 9.50 -14.11
CA LEU A 201 9.44 10.95 -14.17
C LEU A 201 10.62 11.60 -14.89
N VAL A 202 11.84 11.12 -14.62
CA VAL A 202 13.07 11.65 -15.22
C VAL A 202 13.31 11.13 -16.63
N ALA A 203 12.99 9.85 -16.90
CA ALA A 203 13.06 9.27 -18.24
C ALA A 203 12.14 9.98 -19.25
N SER A 204 11.11 10.68 -18.79
CA SER A 204 10.19 11.44 -19.63
C SER A 204 10.73 12.83 -20.06
N GLY A 205 12.03 13.10 -19.88
CA GLY A 205 12.74 14.14 -20.63
C GLY A 205 12.56 15.58 -20.13
N ILE A 206 12.20 15.81 -18.86
CA ILE A 206 11.97 17.17 -18.35
C ILE A 206 13.27 17.86 -17.86
N GLY A 207 14.38 17.11 -17.73
CA GLY A 207 15.66 17.61 -17.21
C GLY A 207 16.71 18.03 -18.25
N GLY A 208 16.40 18.01 -19.56
CA GLY A 208 17.38 18.31 -20.61
C GLY A 208 16.85 19.28 -21.65
N HIS A 209 17.62 20.32 -21.94
CA HIS A 209 17.46 21.14 -23.14
C HIS A 209 17.44 20.24 -24.39
N SER A 210 16.26 19.94 -24.93
CA SER A 210 16.12 19.44 -26.30
C SER A 210 15.23 20.40 -27.09
N ASN A 211 15.92 21.22 -27.87
CA ASN A 211 15.37 22.03 -28.93
C ASN A 211 14.94 21.07 -30.06
N SER A 212 13.67 20.65 -30.10
CA SER A 212 13.09 20.05 -31.30
C SER A 212 11.58 20.11 -31.22
N GLY A 213 11.00 21.13 -31.86
CA GLY A 213 9.60 21.12 -32.23
C GLY A 213 9.38 19.97 -33.21
N ASN A 214 8.85 18.86 -32.72
CA ASN A 214 8.25 17.86 -33.58
C ASN A 214 6.75 18.11 -33.65
N HIS A 215 6.32 18.31 -34.88
CA HIS A 215 4.98 18.59 -35.30
C HIS A 215 4.14 17.32 -35.13
N ASP A 216 3.74 16.99 -33.90
CA ASP A 216 2.89 15.84 -33.65
C ASP A 216 1.47 16.13 -34.17
N GLU A 217 1.16 15.40 -35.23
CA GLU A 217 -0.16 15.03 -35.72
C GLU A 217 -1.21 15.11 -34.60
N ARG A 218 -2.14 16.07 -34.75
CA ARG A 218 -3.26 16.23 -33.81
C ARG A 218 -4.11 14.96 -33.85
N VAL A 219 -3.87 14.03 -32.92
CA VAL A 219 -4.78 12.92 -32.65
C VAL A 219 -6.12 13.52 -32.24
N VAL A 220 -7.07 13.54 -33.19
CA VAL A 220 -8.39 14.17 -33.05
C VAL A 220 -9.29 13.43 -32.05
N VAL A 221 -8.84 12.28 -31.55
CA VAL A 221 -9.58 11.45 -30.59
C VAL A 221 -8.72 11.20 -29.36
N ASP A 222 -8.93 12.01 -28.33
CA ASP A 222 -8.28 11.83 -27.03
C ASP A 222 -8.62 10.43 -26.48
N SER A 223 -7.61 9.61 -26.14
CA SER A 223 -7.81 8.28 -25.53
C SER A 223 -8.64 8.34 -24.24
N LYS A 224 -8.72 9.50 -23.58
CA LYS A 224 -9.64 9.74 -22.45
C LYS A 224 -11.11 9.65 -22.87
N SER A 225 -11.45 10.06 -24.09
CA SER A 225 -12.81 9.95 -24.64
C SER A 225 -13.22 8.49 -24.80
N ASP A 226 -12.34 7.62 -25.29
CA ASP A 226 -12.68 6.21 -25.49
C ASP A 226 -12.81 5.46 -24.16
N MET A 227 -11.93 5.74 -23.20
CA MET A 227 -12.09 5.25 -21.83
C MET A 227 -13.36 5.78 -21.15
N ALA A 228 -13.74 7.04 -21.39
CA ALA A 228 -14.98 7.60 -20.87
C ALA A 228 -16.23 6.97 -21.50
N LYS A 229 -16.22 6.74 -22.82
CA LYS A 229 -17.28 6.03 -23.55
C LYS A 229 -17.43 4.59 -23.04
N TYR A 230 -16.31 3.88 -22.89
CA TYR A 230 -16.31 2.51 -22.36
C TYR A 230 -16.86 2.45 -20.94
N ARG A 231 -16.43 3.35 -20.04
CA ARG A 231 -16.97 3.47 -18.67
C ARG A 231 -18.47 3.75 -18.68
N SER A 232 -18.93 4.66 -19.53
CA SER A 232 -20.35 5.01 -19.65
C SER A 232 -21.19 3.82 -20.14
N MET A 233 -20.73 3.12 -21.17
CA MET A 233 -21.38 1.91 -21.68
C MET A 233 -21.46 0.81 -20.62
N ASN A 234 -20.38 0.56 -19.89
CA ASN A 234 -20.36 -0.47 -18.85
C ASN A 234 -21.29 -0.12 -17.67
N MET A 235 -21.32 1.14 -17.25
CA MET A 235 -22.26 1.63 -16.24
C MET A 235 -23.72 1.53 -16.70
N LYS A 236 -24.00 1.79 -17.97
CA LYS A 236 -25.36 1.62 -18.55
C LYS A 236 -25.78 0.15 -18.55
N LYS A 237 -24.88 -0.76 -18.89
CA LYS A 237 -25.11 -2.21 -18.85
C LYS A 237 -25.40 -2.70 -17.41
N MET A 238 -24.60 -2.26 -16.43
CA MET A 238 -24.78 -2.56 -14.99
C MET A 238 -26.09 -2.01 -14.41
N ARG A 239 -26.55 -0.85 -14.89
CA ARG A 239 -27.85 -0.28 -14.50
C ARG A 239 -29.01 -1.04 -15.12
N SER A 240 -28.88 -1.45 -16.39
CA SER A 240 -29.89 -2.24 -17.08
C SER A 240 -30.04 -3.64 -16.48
N SER A 241 -28.95 -4.31 -16.10
CA SER A 241 -28.99 -5.63 -15.47
C SER A 241 -29.63 -5.61 -14.09
N LYS A 242 -29.48 -4.53 -13.32
CA LYS A 242 -30.17 -4.36 -12.03
C LYS A 242 -31.68 -4.19 -12.16
N ASN A 243 -32.17 -3.57 -13.24
CA ASN A 243 -33.60 -3.43 -13.50
C ASN A 243 -34.25 -4.71 -14.05
N ILE A 244 -33.47 -5.62 -14.64
CA ILE A 244 -33.97 -6.90 -15.15
C ILE A 244 -34.14 -7.90 -14.00
N ASN A 245 -33.26 -7.87 -12.99
CA ASN A 245 -33.33 -8.75 -11.82
C ASN A 245 -34.28 -8.25 -10.71
N SER A 246 -35.06 -7.19 -10.94
CA SER A 246 -36.03 -6.66 -9.98
C SER A 246 -37.49 -6.94 -10.35
N PHE A 247 -37.71 -7.89 -11.27
CA PHE A 247 -39.04 -8.28 -11.77
C PHE A 247 -39.26 -9.81 -11.79
N ASP A 248 -38.51 -10.54 -10.96
CA ASP A 248 -38.82 -11.93 -10.56
C ASP A 248 -38.93 -12.00 -9.03
#